data_AF-A0A1F6GY08-F1
#
_entry.id   AF-A0A1F6GY08-F1
#
_cell.length_a   1.000
_cell.length_b   1.000
_cell.length_c   1.000
_cell.angle_alpha   90.00
_cell.angle_beta   90.00
_cell.angle_gamma   90.00
#
_symmetry.space_group_name_H-M   'P 1'
#
loop_
_entity.id
_entity.type
_entity.pdbx_description
1 polymer ?
#
loop_
_entity_poly.entity_id
_entity_poly.type
_entity_poly.pdbx_seq_one_letter_code
_entity_poly.pdbx_strand_id
1 'polypeptide(L)'
;MKLEQAGYPYIPGKTGINFEPLAAAQQDVIIGESGCTLRYKATTTHIGVQDAKIPGLFLVADVRNGNAIEFDLTSRLNGYRHCDLYAGKFTKFALYNFDRLGWNIRFWQSGWENGFDNYNQFMQGLERGLGIVDAAKNTWTGRIATSYGFELRRDSIVIDDDMVKLVFHR
;
A
#
# COMPACT_ATOMS: atom_id res chain seq x y z
N MET A 1 11.75 -7.87 -12.94
CA MET A 1 10.53 -8.66 -12.73
C MET A 1 9.60 -8.38 -13.92
N LYS A 2 8.98 -9.39 -14.53
CA LYS A 2 7.97 -9.15 -15.59
C LYS A 2 6.62 -8.93 -14.90
N LEU A 3 6.13 -7.69 -14.89
CA LEU A 3 4.84 -7.33 -14.29
C LEU A 3 3.73 -7.54 -15.32
N GLU A 4 2.69 -8.26 -14.93
CA GLU A 4 1.49 -8.44 -15.76
C GLU A 4 0.51 -7.28 -15.54
N GLN A 5 -0.28 -6.95 -16.56
CA GLN A 5 -1.35 -5.97 -16.45
C GLN A 5 -2.26 -6.31 -15.27
N ALA A 6 -2.50 -5.31 -14.42
CA ALA A 6 -3.35 -5.42 -13.26
C ALA A 6 -4.24 -4.17 -13.18
N GLY A 7 -5.51 -4.37 -12.82
CA GLY A 7 -6.43 -3.33 -12.36
C GLY A 7 -6.67 -3.47 -10.86
N TYR A 8 -7.05 -2.38 -10.19
CA TYR A 8 -7.47 -2.41 -8.79
C TYR A 8 -9.01 -2.48 -8.67
N PRO A 9 -9.60 -3.31 -7.79
CA PRO A 9 -11.08 -3.41 -7.62
C PRO A 9 -11.68 -2.09 -7.09
N TYR A 10 -12.89 -1.60 -7.46
CA TYR A 10 -13.96 -1.99 -8.40
C TYR A 10 -14.79 -0.74 -8.79
N ILE A 11 -15.50 -0.79 -9.94
CA ILE A 11 -16.62 0.08 -10.32
C ILE A 11 -17.79 -0.77 -10.82
N PRO A 12 -19.06 -0.49 -10.42
CA PRO A 12 -20.22 -1.04 -11.11
C PRO A 12 -20.32 -0.54 -12.56
N GLY A 13 -20.13 -1.44 -13.53
CA GLY A 13 -20.26 -1.15 -14.97
C GLY A 13 -18.96 -0.84 -15.72
N LYS A 14 -17.80 -0.78 -15.04
CA LYS A 14 -16.47 -0.76 -15.67
C LYS A 14 -15.49 -1.63 -14.87
N THR A 15 -14.54 -2.25 -15.55
CA THR A 15 -13.49 -3.08 -14.95
C THR A 15 -12.57 -2.23 -14.05
N GLY A 16 -12.76 -2.28 -12.72
CA GLY A 16 -11.84 -1.70 -11.72
C GLY A 16 -11.85 -0.17 -11.58
N ILE A 17 -11.10 0.37 -10.60
CA ILE A 17 -10.73 1.79 -10.60
C ILE A 17 -9.78 1.99 -11.80
N ASN A 18 -10.25 2.71 -12.81
CA ASN A 18 -9.47 2.92 -14.02
C ASN A 18 -8.43 4.03 -13.81
N PHE A 19 -7.18 3.62 -13.72
CA PHE A 19 -6.03 4.52 -13.62
C PHE A 19 -5.27 4.64 -14.96
N GLU A 20 -5.81 4.14 -16.07
CA GLU A 20 -5.16 4.26 -17.39
C GLU A 20 -5.34 5.65 -18.02
N PRO A 21 -4.33 6.09 -18.81
CA PRO A 21 -2.98 6.39 -18.35
C PRO A 21 -2.99 7.58 -17.39
N LEU A 22 -2.25 7.48 -16.27
CA LEU A 22 -1.94 8.60 -15.37
C LEU A 22 -1.05 9.66 -16.06
N ALA A 23 -1.57 10.32 -17.10
CA ALA A 23 -0.94 11.47 -17.75
C ALA A 23 -1.17 12.77 -16.93
N ALA A 24 -2.15 12.75 -16.04
CA ALA A 24 -2.49 13.83 -15.13
C ALA A 24 -2.96 13.25 -13.78
N ALA A 25 -2.96 14.10 -12.74
CA ALA A 25 -3.49 13.72 -11.44
C ALA A 25 -5.01 13.45 -11.53
N GLN A 26 -5.44 12.34 -10.95
CA GLN A 26 -6.84 11.91 -10.86
C GLN A 26 -7.24 11.76 -9.39
N GLN A 27 -8.47 12.13 -9.07
CA GLN A 27 -9.09 11.86 -7.77
C GLN A 27 -10.59 11.72 -7.95
N ASP A 28 -11.21 10.81 -7.22
CA ASP A 28 -12.66 10.65 -7.25
C ASP A 28 -13.17 9.87 -6.03
N VAL A 29 -14.49 9.79 -5.93
CA VAL A 29 -15.23 9.00 -4.95
C VAL A 29 -16.10 7.98 -5.67
N ILE A 30 -15.97 6.71 -5.31
CA ILE A 30 -16.71 5.61 -5.91
C ILE A 30 -17.44 4.78 -4.84
N ILE A 31 -18.40 3.98 -5.28
CA ILE A 31 -19.04 2.96 -4.45
C ILE A 31 -18.42 1.60 -4.80
N GLY A 32 -17.77 0.97 -3.81
CA GLY A 32 -17.17 -0.35 -3.93
C GLY A 32 -18.21 -1.47 -4.06
N GLU A 33 -17.77 -2.71 -4.32
CA GLU A 33 -18.66 -3.87 -4.49
C GLU A 33 -19.49 -4.15 -3.23
N SER A 34 -18.92 -3.85 -2.07
CA SER A 34 -19.61 -4.04 -0.79
C SER A 34 -20.63 -2.95 -0.45
N GLY A 35 -20.71 -1.88 -1.26
CA GLY A 35 -21.49 -0.68 -0.95
C GLY A 35 -20.73 0.36 -0.11
N CYS A 36 -19.48 0.10 0.30
CA CYS A 36 -18.63 1.11 0.94
C CYS A 36 -18.29 2.25 -0.03
N THR A 37 -18.13 3.45 0.52
CA THR A 37 -17.68 4.61 -0.25
C THR A 37 -16.17 4.71 -0.17
N LEU A 38 -15.49 4.65 -1.32
CA LEU A 38 -14.03 4.74 -1.39
C LEU A 38 -13.62 6.07 -2.02
N ARG A 39 -12.60 6.71 -1.46
CA ARG A 39 -11.90 7.84 -2.07
C ARG A 39 -10.61 7.33 -2.68
N TYR A 40 -10.27 7.78 -3.89
CA TYR A 40 -8.98 7.47 -4.47
C TYR A 40 -8.28 8.72 -5.00
N LYS A 41 -6.95 8.64 -5.07
CA LYS A 41 -6.07 9.63 -5.67
C LYS A 41 -4.97 8.90 -6.43
N ALA A 42 -4.67 9.34 -7.64
CA ALA A 42 -3.56 8.81 -8.41
C ALA A 42 -2.82 9.92 -9.17
N THR A 43 -1.49 9.87 -9.13
CA THR A 43 -0.57 10.75 -9.83
C THR A 43 0.57 9.92 -10.41
N THR A 44 1.54 10.56 -11.05
CA THR A 44 2.72 9.85 -11.56
C THR A 44 3.60 9.24 -10.46
N THR A 45 3.47 9.66 -9.21
CA THR A 45 4.29 9.19 -8.07
C THR A 45 3.48 8.68 -6.89
N HIS A 46 2.16 8.70 -6.96
CA HIS A 46 1.28 8.37 -5.84
C HIS A 46 0.06 7.61 -6.33
N ILE A 47 -0.32 6.53 -5.66
CA ILE A 47 -1.62 5.87 -5.81
C ILE A 47 -2.16 5.64 -4.41
N GLY A 48 -3.39 6.06 -4.13
CA GLY A 48 -4.03 5.93 -2.83
C GLY A 48 -5.49 5.57 -2.96
N VAL A 49 -5.97 4.65 -2.12
CA VAL A 49 -7.39 4.31 -1.94
C VAL A 49 -7.70 4.25 -0.45
N GLN A 50 -8.79 4.88 -0.02
CA GLN A 50 -9.20 4.94 1.39
C GLN A 50 -10.71 4.74 1.53
N ASP A 51 -11.14 4.07 2.60
CA ASP A 51 -12.54 4.10 3.01
C ASP A 51 -12.96 5.48 3.52
N ALA A 52 -14.05 6.02 2.98
CA ALA A 52 -14.50 7.37 3.29
C ALA A 52 -15.06 7.53 4.72
N LYS A 53 -15.51 6.43 5.36
CA LYS A 53 -16.13 6.42 6.69
C LYS A 53 -15.14 6.02 7.79
N ILE A 54 -14.15 5.19 7.47
CA ILE A 54 -13.13 4.67 8.37
C ILE A 54 -11.75 5.02 7.78
N PRO A 55 -11.26 6.26 7.97
CA PRO A 55 -10.02 6.73 7.34
C PRO A 55 -8.76 5.91 7.69
N GLY A 56 -8.78 5.19 8.82
CA GLY A 56 -7.71 4.26 9.18
C GLY A 56 -7.61 3.02 8.28
N LEU A 57 -8.54 2.81 7.36
CA LEU A 57 -8.52 1.75 6.36
C LEU A 57 -8.16 2.34 5.00
N PHE A 58 -6.94 2.08 4.55
CA PHE A 58 -6.39 2.66 3.32
C PHE A 58 -5.32 1.77 2.70
N LEU A 59 -4.99 2.04 1.44
CA LEU A 59 -3.87 1.46 0.70
C LEU A 59 -3.19 2.58 -0.07
N VAL A 60 -1.92 2.81 0.20
CA VAL A 60 -1.12 3.88 -0.42
C VAL A 60 0.17 3.30 -0.97
N ALA A 61 0.59 3.82 -2.12
CA ALA A 61 1.87 3.55 -2.76
C ALA A 61 2.47 4.88 -3.23
N ASP A 62 3.66 5.21 -2.71
CA ASP A 62 4.41 6.42 -3.07
C ASP A 62 5.77 6.07 -3.67
N VAL A 63 6.12 6.67 -4.81
CA VAL A 63 7.48 6.63 -5.31
C VAL A 63 8.35 7.57 -4.47
N ARG A 64 9.39 7.01 -3.85
CA ARG A 64 10.38 7.73 -3.04
C ARG A 64 11.74 7.72 -3.72
N ASN A 65 12.46 8.83 -3.63
CA ASN A 65 13.86 8.96 -4.09
C ASN A 65 14.12 8.46 -5.54
N GLY A 66 13.08 8.46 -6.38
CA GLY A 66 13.12 8.07 -7.79
C GLY A 66 13.30 6.57 -8.09
N ASN A 67 13.55 5.72 -7.09
CA ASN A 67 13.77 4.28 -7.30
C ASN A 67 13.27 3.38 -6.15
N ALA A 68 12.67 3.96 -5.11
CA ALA A 68 12.03 3.23 -4.03
C ALA A 68 10.53 3.40 -4.12
N ILE A 69 9.79 2.42 -3.61
CA ILE A 69 8.35 2.52 -3.41
C ILE A 69 8.04 2.34 -1.93
N GLU A 70 7.31 3.28 -1.36
CA GLU A 70 6.75 3.17 -0.03
C GLU A 70 5.33 2.63 -0.13
N PHE A 71 5.02 1.59 0.64
CA PHE A 71 3.68 1.03 0.74
C PHE A 71 3.16 1.11 2.17
N ASP A 72 2.07 1.87 2.33
CA ASP A 72 1.32 1.94 3.58
C ASP A 72 -0.05 1.30 3.35
N LEU A 73 -0.18 0.09 3.87
CA LEU A 73 -1.31 -0.76 3.58
C LEU A 73 -2.01 -1.07 4.90
N THR A 74 -3.29 -0.73 5.00
CA THR A 74 -4.15 -1.01 6.16
C THR A 74 -5.52 -1.47 5.68
N SER A 75 -5.63 -2.74 5.27
CA SER A 75 -6.92 -3.36 4.92
C SER A 75 -7.65 -3.97 6.13
N ARG A 76 -7.02 -3.93 7.32
CA ARG A 76 -7.56 -4.44 8.58
C ARG A 76 -7.23 -3.45 9.69
N LEU A 77 -8.19 -3.21 10.58
CA LEU A 77 -8.04 -2.33 11.73
C LEU A 77 -8.85 -2.90 12.90
N ASN A 78 -8.24 -3.09 14.06
CA ASN A 78 -8.90 -3.60 15.27
C ASN A 78 -9.70 -4.89 15.02
N GLY A 79 -9.16 -5.80 14.22
CA GLY A 79 -9.82 -7.05 13.87
C GLY A 79 -10.80 -6.97 12.70
N TYR A 80 -11.37 -5.80 12.39
CA TYR A 80 -12.25 -5.58 11.24
C TYR A 80 -11.46 -5.61 9.94
N ARG A 81 -11.94 -6.36 8.95
CA ARG A 81 -11.35 -6.44 7.61
C ARG A 81 -12.22 -5.68 6.63
N HIS A 82 -11.62 -4.74 5.91
CA HIS A 82 -12.32 -4.01 4.87
C HIS A 82 -12.61 -4.91 3.67
N CYS A 83 -13.88 -4.94 3.25
CA CYS A 83 -14.41 -5.76 2.16
C CYS A 83 -13.80 -5.41 0.81
N ASP A 84 -13.60 -4.12 0.51
CA ASP A 84 -13.07 -3.65 -0.79
C ASP A 84 -11.58 -3.26 -0.81
N LEU A 85 -10.84 -3.41 0.30
CA LEU A 85 -9.41 -3.08 0.33
C LEU A 85 -8.56 -4.35 0.21
N TYR A 86 -7.99 -4.56 -0.97
CA TYR A 86 -7.23 -5.77 -1.29
C TYR A 86 -5.74 -5.46 -1.48
N ALA A 87 -5.00 -5.42 -0.38
CA ALA A 87 -3.62 -4.96 -0.36
C ALA A 87 -2.67 -5.67 -1.35
N GLY A 88 -2.81 -6.99 -1.54
CA GLY A 88 -2.00 -7.72 -2.53
C GLY A 88 -2.31 -7.33 -3.98
N LYS A 89 -3.60 -7.16 -4.32
CA LYS A 89 -4.01 -6.69 -5.65
C LYS A 89 -3.55 -5.25 -5.89
N PHE A 90 -3.69 -4.39 -4.88
CA PHE A 90 -3.20 -3.02 -4.89
C PHE A 90 -1.70 -2.95 -5.16
N THR A 91 -0.92 -3.77 -4.45
CA THR A 91 0.53 -3.81 -4.63
C THR A 91 0.91 -4.17 -6.07
N LYS A 92 0.34 -5.26 -6.62
CA LYS A 92 0.56 -5.66 -8.02
C LYS A 92 0.24 -4.51 -8.98
N PHE A 93 -0.92 -3.90 -8.76
CA PHE A 93 -1.44 -2.80 -9.55
C PHE A 93 -0.50 -1.58 -9.53
N ALA A 94 -0.06 -1.14 -8.35
CA ALA A 94 0.79 0.03 -8.19
C ALA A 94 2.16 -0.19 -8.85
N LEU A 95 2.78 -1.35 -8.61
CA LEU A 95 4.06 -1.72 -9.24
C LEU A 95 3.96 -1.69 -10.77
N TYR A 96 2.91 -2.28 -11.34
CA TYR A 96 2.67 -2.28 -12.78
C TYR A 96 2.52 -0.87 -13.35
N ASN A 97 1.78 0.01 -12.65
CA ASN A 97 1.55 1.37 -13.13
C ASN A 97 2.81 2.22 -13.09
N PHE A 98 3.59 2.14 -12.01
CA PHE A 98 4.83 2.90 -11.91
C PHE A 98 5.89 2.41 -12.90
N ASP A 99 6.01 1.11 -13.14
CA ASP A 99 6.89 0.55 -14.19
C ASP A 99 6.51 1.09 -15.58
N ARG A 100 5.22 1.10 -15.92
CA ARG A 100 4.72 1.64 -17.19
C ARG A 100 4.93 3.15 -17.34
N LEU A 101 4.99 3.89 -16.25
CA LEU A 101 5.32 5.31 -16.22
C LEU A 101 6.84 5.59 -16.27
N GLY A 102 7.67 4.53 -16.33
CA GLY A 102 9.13 4.63 -16.47
C GLY A 102 9.89 4.64 -15.15
N TRP A 103 9.23 4.38 -14.01
CA TRP A 103 9.93 4.26 -12.73
C TRP A 103 10.69 2.94 -12.61
N ASN A 104 11.97 3.02 -12.30
CA ASN A 104 12.81 1.86 -12.03
C ASN A 104 12.81 1.57 -10.53
N ILE A 105 11.73 0.95 -10.04
CA ILE A 105 11.58 0.61 -8.63
C ILE A 105 12.48 -0.59 -8.28
N ARG A 106 13.41 -0.37 -7.35
CA ARG A 106 14.40 -1.36 -6.90
C ARG A 106 14.27 -1.68 -5.42
N PHE A 107 13.71 -0.77 -4.64
CA PHE A 107 13.62 -0.88 -3.19
C PHE A 107 12.17 -0.78 -2.74
N TRP A 108 11.83 -1.59 -1.75
CA TRP A 108 10.57 -1.51 -1.03
C TRP A 108 10.82 -0.86 0.32
N GLN A 109 10.07 0.20 0.63
CA GLN A 109 9.99 0.81 1.94
C GLN A 109 8.58 0.58 2.49
N SER A 110 8.48 0.26 3.77
CA SER A 110 7.19 0.27 4.47
C SER A 110 7.39 0.82 5.87
N GLY A 111 6.42 1.61 6.32
CA GLY A 111 6.31 2.00 7.72
C GLY A 111 5.81 0.83 8.57
N TRP A 112 6.47 0.61 9.71
CA TRP A 112 5.89 -0.14 10.82
C TRP A 112 5.57 0.86 11.93
N GLU A 113 4.38 1.43 11.87
CA GLU A 113 3.91 2.50 12.76
C GLU A 113 3.00 1.99 13.88
N ASN A 114 3.15 2.59 15.07
CA ASN A 114 2.33 2.26 16.22
C ASN A 114 0.83 2.51 15.96
N GLY A 115 -0.03 1.62 16.45
CA GLY A 115 -1.48 1.66 16.22
C GLY A 115 -1.97 0.85 15.02
N PHE A 116 -1.06 0.30 14.20
CA PHE A 116 -1.41 -0.55 13.06
C PHE A 116 -1.12 -2.03 13.34
N ASP A 117 -1.94 -2.92 12.76
CA ASP A 117 -1.77 -4.38 12.85
C ASP A 117 -0.39 -4.85 12.36
N ASN A 118 0.19 -4.14 11.38
CA ASN A 118 1.50 -4.43 10.83
C ASN A 118 2.61 -4.25 11.89
N TYR A 119 2.56 -3.15 12.65
CA TYR A 119 3.49 -2.89 13.75
C TYR A 119 3.33 -3.88 14.89
N ASN A 120 2.10 -4.24 15.25
CA ASN A 120 1.85 -5.25 16.27
C ASN A 120 2.50 -6.60 15.91
N GLN A 121 2.43 -7.02 14.63
CA GLN A 121 3.11 -8.23 14.16
C GLN A 121 4.64 -8.09 14.22
N PHE A 122 5.16 -6.92 13.87
CA PHE A 122 6.59 -6.63 13.92
C PHE A 122 7.12 -6.71 15.37
N MET A 123 6.48 -6.02 16.30
CA MET A 123 6.86 -6.01 17.72
C MET A 123 6.77 -7.39 18.35
N GLN A 124 5.72 -8.16 18.06
CA GLN A 124 5.64 -9.56 18.51
C GLN A 124 6.80 -10.42 17.97
N GLY A 125 7.29 -10.14 16.77
CA GLY A 125 8.48 -10.78 16.22
C GLY A 125 9.73 -10.46 17.04
N LEU A 126 9.93 -9.19 17.37
CA LEU A 126 11.06 -8.73 18.19
C LEU A 126 11.01 -9.32 19.60
N GLU A 127 9.84 -9.33 20.24
CA GLU A 127 9.63 -9.92 21.57
C GLU A 127 9.96 -11.42 21.61
N ARG A 128 9.80 -12.12 20.48
CA ARG A 128 10.18 -13.54 20.31
C ARG A 128 11.66 -13.74 19.97
N GLY A 129 12.46 -12.67 19.96
CA GLY A 129 13.91 -12.72 19.72
C GLY A 129 14.31 -12.70 18.24
N LEU A 130 13.39 -12.39 17.32
CA LEU A 130 13.77 -12.21 15.90
C LEU A 130 14.59 -10.94 15.71
N GLY A 131 15.57 -10.99 14.81
CA GLY A 131 16.24 -9.79 14.32
C GLY A 131 15.28 -8.89 13.54
N ILE A 132 15.59 -7.60 13.42
CA ILE A 132 14.73 -6.58 12.81
C ILE A 132 14.26 -6.97 11.39
N VAL A 133 15.16 -7.49 10.56
CA VAL A 133 14.82 -7.90 9.18
C VAL A 133 13.87 -9.10 9.16
N ASP A 134 14.07 -10.07 10.05
CA ASP A 134 13.22 -11.28 10.11
C ASP A 134 11.86 -10.97 10.72
N ALA A 135 11.80 -10.08 11.72
CA ALA A 135 10.55 -9.54 12.24
C ALA A 135 9.75 -8.81 11.14
N ALA A 136 10.41 -7.97 10.34
CA ALA A 136 9.78 -7.28 9.21
C ALA A 136 9.25 -8.25 8.15
N LYS A 137 10.07 -9.23 7.73
CA LYS A 137 9.67 -10.30 6.78
C LYS A 137 8.46 -11.11 7.27
N ASN A 138 8.33 -11.28 8.59
CA ASN A 138 7.22 -12.00 9.21
C ASN A 138 5.94 -11.17 9.38
N THR A 139 5.97 -9.89 9.03
CA THR A 139 4.74 -9.11 8.89
C THR A 139 4.07 -9.37 7.55
N TRP A 140 2.79 -9.02 7.44
CA TRP A 140 2.06 -9.27 6.21
C TRP A 140 2.55 -8.40 5.03
N THR A 141 2.95 -7.14 5.28
CA THR A 141 3.59 -6.27 4.27
C THR A 141 4.94 -6.83 3.85
N GLY A 142 5.74 -7.31 4.82
CA GLY A 142 7.03 -7.92 4.51
C GLY A 142 6.92 -9.22 3.71
N ARG A 143 5.90 -10.04 3.97
CA ARG A 143 5.58 -11.22 3.14
C ARG A 143 5.21 -10.82 1.71
N ILE A 144 4.42 -9.76 1.54
CA ILE A 144 4.05 -9.23 0.21
C ILE A 144 5.31 -8.76 -0.53
N ALA A 145 6.14 -7.92 0.09
CA ALA A 145 7.38 -7.42 -0.50
C ALA A 145 8.27 -8.59 -0.99
N THR A 146 8.47 -9.58 -0.11
CA THR A 146 9.28 -10.77 -0.42
C THR A 146 8.69 -11.58 -1.59
N SER A 147 7.35 -11.73 -1.65
CA SER A 147 6.69 -12.45 -2.76
C SER A 147 6.87 -11.78 -4.13
N TYR A 148 7.06 -10.46 -4.16
CA TYR A 148 7.35 -9.69 -5.36
C TYR A 148 8.86 -9.57 -5.64
N GLY A 149 9.71 -10.30 -4.91
CA GLY A 149 11.14 -10.37 -5.13
C GLY A 149 11.93 -9.18 -4.57
N PHE A 150 11.31 -8.35 -3.71
CA PHE A 150 12.04 -7.32 -3.00
C PHE A 150 12.86 -7.92 -1.86
N GLU A 151 14.12 -7.52 -1.80
CA GLU A 151 14.99 -7.83 -0.67
C GLU A 151 14.75 -6.80 0.44
N LEU A 152 14.16 -7.23 1.56
CA LEU A 152 14.03 -6.38 2.74
C LEU A 152 15.38 -6.31 3.47
N ARG A 153 15.89 -5.09 3.59
CA ARG A 153 17.14 -4.75 4.28
C ARG A 153 16.86 -3.84 5.47
N ARG A 154 17.83 -3.70 6.37
CA ARG A 154 17.65 -2.91 7.61
C ARG A 154 17.29 -1.44 7.34
N ASP A 155 17.90 -0.85 6.31
CA ASP A 155 17.69 0.51 5.81
C ASP A 155 16.35 0.71 5.08
N SER A 156 15.69 -0.39 4.71
CA SER A 156 14.35 -0.39 4.13
C SER A 156 13.23 -0.40 5.18
N ILE A 157 13.59 -0.55 6.46
CA ILE A 157 12.67 -0.67 7.59
C ILE A 157 12.66 0.65 8.35
N VAL A 158 11.60 1.43 8.13
CA VAL A 158 11.32 2.66 8.86
C VAL A 158 10.41 2.30 10.04
N ILE A 159 10.89 2.58 11.25
CA ILE A 159 10.12 2.48 12.49
C ILE A 159 9.87 3.93 12.88
N ASP A 160 8.67 4.42 12.65
CA ASP A 160 8.29 5.79 13.00
C ASP A 160 7.37 5.78 14.23
N ASP A 161 7.67 6.65 15.18
CA ASP A 161 6.85 6.88 16.39
C ASP A 161 5.86 8.05 16.20
N ASP A 162 5.93 8.77 15.08
CA ASP A 162 5.09 9.94 14.80
C ASP A 162 4.63 9.94 13.32
N MET A 163 3.30 9.80 13.05
CA MET A 163 2.52 10.60 12.06
C MET A 163 1.38 9.88 11.29
N VAL A 164 0.15 9.93 11.82
CA VAL A 164 -1.09 9.93 11.00
C VAL A 164 -1.56 11.37 10.76
N LYS A 165 -0.79 12.20 10.04
CA LYS A 165 -1.19 13.62 9.82
C LYS A 165 -1.31 14.10 8.37
N LEU A 166 -1.07 13.30 7.33
CA LEU A 166 -0.91 13.88 5.98
C LEU A 166 -1.74 13.31 4.83
N VAL A 167 -2.54 12.25 5.00
CA VAL A 167 -3.14 11.61 3.81
C VAL A 167 -4.25 12.45 3.14
N PHE A 168 -4.81 13.49 3.79
CA PHE A 168 -5.84 14.36 3.16
C PHE A 168 -5.74 15.88 3.41
N HIS A 169 -4.56 16.42 3.76
CA HIS A 169 -4.40 17.87 3.90
C HIS A 169 -3.36 18.44 2.93
N ARG A 170 -3.82 18.71 1.71
CA ARG A 170 -3.62 19.95 0.94
C ARG A 170 -4.50 19.93 -0.31
#